data_AF-A0A840UWZ4-F1
#
_entry.id   AF-A0A840UWZ4-F1
#
_cell.length_a   1.000
_cell.length_b   1.000
_cell.length_c   1.000
_cell.angle_alpha   90.00
_cell.angle_beta   90.00
_cell.angle_gamma   90.00
#
_symmetry.space_group_name_H-M   'P 1'
#
loop_
_entity.id
_entity.type
_entity.pdbx_description
1 polymer ?
#
loop_
_entity_poly.entity_id
_entity_poly.type
_entity_poly.pdbx_seq_one_letter_code
_entity_poly.pdbx_strand_id
1 'polypeptide(L)' 'MPTMTESALKDGIIYGDNATSEYVYMPASEIGIATPLCIFECKDEKSDITLQEALDLVRRLSLEPVVHPYLGTNSC' A
#
# COMPACT_ATOMS: atom_id res chain seq x y z
N MET A 1 -0.88 11.84 -15.00
CA MET A 1 -1.48 10.53 -15.37
C MET A 1 -1.27 9.61 -14.18
N PRO A 2 -2.30 8.92 -13.67
CA PRO A 2 -2.11 7.98 -12.58
C PRO A 2 -1.12 6.91 -13.02
N THR A 3 -0.08 6.67 -12.23
CA THR A 3 0.84 5.55 -12.50
C THR A 3 0.16 4.23 -12.18
N MET A 4 0.54 3.13 -12.83
CA MET A 4 -0.08 1.81 -12.58
C MET A 4 -0.15 1.45 -11.09
N THR A 5 0.86 1.85 -10.30
CA THR A 5 0.89 1.70 -8.84
C THR A 5 -0.24 2.45 -8.12
N GLU A 6 -0.60 3.66 -8.56
CA GLU A 6 -1.65 4.46 -7.94
C GLU A 6 -3.02 3.81 -8.14
N SER A 7 -3.28 3.35 -9.37
CA SER A 7 -4.52 2.62 -9.69
C SER A 7 -4.58 1.30 -8.94
N ALA A 8 -3.48 0.56 -8.85
CA ALA A 8 -3.42 -0.69 -8.11
C ALA A 8 -3.68 -0.50 -6.61
N LEU A 9 -3.06 0.51 -5.98
CA LEU A 9 -3.31 0.84 -4.57
C LEU A 9 -4.79 1.20 -4.34
N LYS A 10 -5.40 1.98 -5.25
CA LYS A 10 -6.83 2.31 -5.21
C LYS A 10 -7.76 1.12 -5.45
N ASP A 11 -7.24 0.03 -6.02
CA ASP A 11 -7.94 -1.24 -6.22
C ASP A 11 -7.73 -2.21 -5.04
N GLY A 12 -6.98 -1.78 -4.01
CA GLY A 12 -6.66 -2.56 -2.82
C GLY A 12 -5.45 -3.49 -2.95
N ILE A 13 -4.71 -3.40 -4.07
CA ILE A 13 -3.47 -4.19 -4.24
C ILE A 13 -2.44 -3.79 -3.19
N ILE A 14 -1.89 -4.80 -2.53
CA ILE A 14 -0.86 -4.64 -1.51
C ILE A 14 0.51 -4.68 -2.17
N TYR A 15 1.30 -3.63 -1.96
CA TYR A 15 2.71 -3.60 -2.31
C TYR A 15 3.56 -3.89 -1.08
N GLY A 16 4.66 -4.60 -1.20
CA GLY A 16 5.54 -4.83 -0.08
C GLY A 16 6.77 -5.65 -0.41
N ASP A 17 7.48 -6.01 0.65
CA ASP A 17 8.57 -6.97 0.64
C ASP A 17 8.46 -7.88 1.88
N ASN A 18 8.33 -9.18 1.64
CA ASN A 18 8.26 -10.18 2.70
C ASN A 18 9.59 -10.37 3.44
N ALA A 19 10.72 -10.02 2.83
CA ALA A 19 12.03 -10.10 3.46
C ALA A 19 12.22 -9.02 4.53
N THR A 20 11.72 -7.80 4.28
CA THR A 20 11.82 -6.67 5.23
C THR A 20 10.57 -6.49 6.09
N SER A 21 9.48 -7.21 5.79
CA SER A 21 8.18 -7.05 6.45
C SER A 21 7.68 -5.60 6.35
N GLU A 22 7.84 -5.02 5.16
CA GLU A 22 7.39 -3.68 4.82
C GLU A 22 6.26 -3.77 3.80
N TYR A 23 5.12 -3.16 4.09
CA TYR A 23 3.93 -3.23 3.25
C TYR A 23 3.27 -1.86 3.12
N VAL A 24 2.73 -1.58 1.94
CA VAL A 24 1.96 -0.38 1.60
C VAL A 24 0.65 -0.83 0.97
N TYR A 25 -0.47 -0.42 1.56
CA TYR A 25 -1.79 -0.75 1.03
C TYR A 25 -2.81 0.33 1.36
N MET A 26 -3.87 0.43 0.55
CA MET A 26 -5.00 1.29 0.86
C MET A 26 -6.04 0.47 1.64
N PRO A 27 -6.49 0.91 2.82
CA PRO A 27 -7.56 0.22 3.53
C PRO A 27 -8.89 0.35 2.77
N ALA A 28 -9.74 -0.68 2.84
CA ALA A 28 -11.04 -0.71 2.16
C ALA A 28 -11.92 0.52 2.44
N SER A 29 -11.81 1.12 3.64
CA SER A 29 -12.59 2.30 4.03
C SER A 29 -12.21 3.58 3.27
N GLU A 30 -11.04 3.61 2.62
CA GLU A 30 -10.53 4.78 1.89
C GLU A 30 -10.78 4.68 0.37
N ILE A 31 -11.32 3.55 -0.10
CA ILE A 31 -11.61 3.33 -1.51
C ILE A 31 -12.74 4.25 -1.96
N GLY A 32 -12.48 5.07 -2.97
CA GLY A 32 -13.45 6.05 -3.51
C GLY A 32 -13.52 7.37 -2.73
N ILE A 33 -12.67 7.56 -1.71
CA ILE A 33 -12.55 8.83 -0.99
C ILE A 33 -11.74 9.84 -1.81
N ALA A 34 -12.09 11.13 -1.71
CA ALA A 34 -11.45 12.20 -2.48
C ALA A 34 -9.96 12.40 -2.11
N THR A 35 -9.62 12.21 -0.85
CA THR A 35 -8.26 12.29 -0.31
C THR A 35 -7.95 11.01 0.48
N PRO A 36 -7.67 9.90 -0.20
CA PRO A 36 -7.51 8.61 0.47
C PRO A 36 -6.18 8.54 1.22
N LEU A 37 -6.20 7.89 2.37
CA LEU A 37 -5.01 7.50 3.11
C LEU A 37 -4.61 6.06 2.77
N CYS A 38 -3.32 5.79 2.84
CA CYS A 38 -2.73 4.46 2.76
C CYS A 38 -2.10 4.11 4.11
N ILE A 39 -1.92 2.83 4.37
CA ILE A 39 -1.17 2.33 5.52
C ILE A 39 0.20 1.90 5.03
N PHE A 40 1.24 2.40 5.70
CA PHE A 40 2.57 1.78 5.67
C PHE A 40 2.75 0.95 6.93
N GLU A 41 2.96 -0.34 6.74
CA GLU A 41 3.28 -1.30 7.77
C GLU A 41 4.77 -1.62 7.70
N CYS A 42 5.47 -1.50 8.83
CA CYS A 42 6.85 -1.94 8.97
C CYS A 42 6.98 -2.70 10.28
N LYS A 43 7.22 -4.01 10.19
CA LYS A 43 7.31 -4.92 11.35
C LYS A 43 6.03 -4.90 12.20
N ASP A 44 6.02 -4.12 13.27
CA ASP A 44 4.91 -4.00 14.23
C ASP A 44 4.26 -2.60 14.23
N GLU A 45 4.77 -1.67 13.44
CA GLU A 45 4.26 -0.31 13.36
C GLU A 45 3.44 -0.13 12.08
N LYS A 46 2.27 0.49 12.24
CA LYS A 46 1.42 0.95 11.13
C LYS A 46 1.33 2.45 11.20
N SER A 47 1.58 3.11 10.07
CA SER A 47 1.47 4.56 9.94
C SER A 47 0.52 4.91 8.82
N ASP A 48 -0.42 5.82 9.11
CA ASP A 48 -1.24 6.45 8.09
C ASP A 48 -0.38 7.41 7.27
N ILE A 49 -0.35 7.20 5.96
CA ILE A 49 0.41 7.99 5.02
C ILE A 49 -0.48 8.42 3.87
N THR A 50 -0.12 9.52 3.22
CA THR A 50 -0.87 9.95 2.03
C THR A 50 -0.62 9.01 0.84
N LEU A 51 -1.53 8.99 -0.12
CA LEU A 51 -1.32 8.28 -1.39
C LEU A 51 0.00 8.70 -2.08
N GLN A 52 0.37 9.98 -1.96
CA GLN A 52 1.62 10.48 -2.55
C GLN A 52 2.86 9.90 -1.87
N GLU A 53 2.85 9.80 -0.55
CA GLU A 53 3.92 9.16 0.22
C GLU A 53 3.99 7.65 -0.04
N ALA A 54 2.83 7.00 -0.17
CA ALA A 54 2.75 5.58 -0.53
C ALA A 54 3.44 5.30 -1.87
N LEU A 55 3.18 6.13 -2.89
CA LEU A 55 3.83 6.03 -4.19
C LEU A 55 5.34 6.29 -4.12
N ASP A 56 5.78 7.22 -3.27
CA ASP A 56 7.19 7.49 -3.06
C ASP A 56 7.88 6.29 -2.39
N LEU A 57 7.28 5.73 -1.34
CA LEU A 57 7.80 4.54 -0.65
C LEU A 57 7.87 3.32 -1.56
N VAL A 58 6.82 3.04 -2.34
CA VAL A 58 6.82 1.92 -3.29
C VAL A 58 7.99 2.06 -4.27
N ARG A 59 8.27 3.26 -4.76
CA ARG A 59 9.42 3.50 -5.67
C ARG A 59 10.76 3.42 -4.95
N ARG A 60 10.89 4.07 -3.80
CA ARG A 60 12.14 4.22 -3.04
C ARG A 60 12.62 2.88 -2.49
N LEU A 61 11.68 2.05 -2.01
CA LEU A 61 11.94 0.72 -1.48
C LEU A 61 11.82 -0.36 -2.56
N SER A 62 11.47 0.01 -3.79
CA SER A 62 11.22 -0.94 -4.91
C SER A 62 10.23 -2.04 -4.54
N LEU A 63 9.16 -1.69 -3.81
CA LEU A 63 8.14 -2.63 -3.38
C LEU A 63 7.39 -3.19 -4.58
N GLU A 64 7.11 -4.49 -4.55
CA GLU A 64 6.37 -5.20 -5.59
C GLU A 64 4.99 -5.61 -5.05
N PRO A 65 4.02 -5.97 -5.92
CA PRO A 65 2.77 -6.56 -5.45
C PRO A 65 3.05 -7.87 -4.71
N VAL A 66 2.55 -8.01 -3.48
CA VAL A 66 2.80 -9.21 -2.65
C VAL A 66 1.52 -9.78 -2.07
N VAL A 67 1.60 -11.03 -1.63
CA VAL A 67 0.61 -11.63 -0.73
C VAL A 67 1.02 -11.32 0.70
N HIS A 68 0.25 -10.46 1.37
CA HIS A 68 0.45 -10.13 2.76
C HIS A 68 0.15 -11.34 3.66
N PRO A 69 0.97 -11.67 4.66
CA PRO A 69 0.78 -12.84 5.51
C PRO A 69 -0.55 -12.85 6.27
N TYR A 70 -1.11 -11.68 6.61
CA TYR A 70 -2.36 -11.57 7.36
C TYR A 70 -3.58 -11.16 6.51
N LEU A 71 -3.36 -10.39 5.44
CA LEU A 71 -4.44 -9.81 4.63
C LEU A 71 -4.64 -10.58 3.31
N GLY A 72 -3.67 -11.38 2.88
CA GLY A 72 -3.69 -12.04 1.58
C GLY A 72 -3.28 -11.09 0.44
N THR A 73 -3.82 -11.29 -0.75
CA THR A 73 -3.41 -10.55 -1.97
C THR A 73 -4.03 -9.16 -2.08
N ASN A 74 -5.08 -8.87 -1.30
CA ASN A 74 -5.86 -7.65 -1.40
C ASN A 74 -6.29 -7.19 -0.01
N SER A 75 -6.41 -5.89 0.21
CA SER A 75 -6.80 -5.31 1.49
C SER A 75 -8.32 -5.23 1.71
N CYS A 76 -9.12 -5.61 0.71
CA CYS A 76 -10.59 -5.57 0.70
C CYS A 76 -11.22 -6.93 0.39
#